data_AF-A0A455SK15-F1
#
_entry.id   AF-A0A455SK15-F1
#
_cell.length_a   1.000
_cell.length_b   1.000
_cell.length_c   1.000
_cell.angle_alpha   90.00
_cell.angle_beta   90.00
_cell.angle_gamma   90.00
#
_symmetry.space_group_name_H-M   'P 1'
#
loop_
_entity.id
_entity.type
_entity.pdbx_description
1 polymer ?
#
loop_
_entity_poly.entity_id
_entity_poly.type
_entity_poly.pdbx_seq_one_letter_code
_entity_poly.pdbx_strand_id
1 'polypeptide(L)'
;MSNLLSHRKQYSSNSDAMPSLGFSSLRVRMASAYMWTNVLFVTVLISFGVVAANWLTVWGPYPSTRDTIWTWWFSSAFVPASAITLGISLLIYALLGGLFGLLTSSKLVQRLRDLGQATIIVANGDYGMRIPVRRKDEVGILEAQFNEMASHLEESRKREQDLLAQNVRLQERTRLARELHDTISQQLFSLRLLAEGMQNTLPETSELREKLALFGRTADVM
;
A
#
# COMPACT_ATOMS: atom_id res chain seq x y z
N MET A 1 1.47 25.60 -32.29
CA MET A 1 0.30 25.42 -31.39
C MET A 1 -0.35 24.03 -31.48
N SER A 2 0.33 23.02 -32.06
CA SER A 2 -0.19 21.67 -32.28
C SER A 2 0.26 20.64 -31.24
N ASN A 3 1.17 21.00 -30.32
CA ASN A 3 1.79 20.05 -29.40
C ASN A 3 1.12 19.94 -28.01
N LEU A 4 0.10 20.78 -27.75
CA LEU A 4 -0.64 20.77 -26.47
C LEU A 4 -1.94 19.94 -26.52
N LEU A 5 -2.32 19.40 -27.68
CA LEU A 5 -3.52 18.57 -27.84
C LEU A 5 -3.23 17.07 -27.81
N SER A 6 -1.98 16.64 -27.99
CA SER A 6 -1.58 15.22 -27.91
C SER A 6 -1.53 14.71 -26.46
N HIS A 7 -1.17 15.55 -25.49
CA HIS A 7 -1.16 15.18 -24.07
C HIS A 7 -2.57 15.05 -23.44
N ARG A 8 -3.59 15.71 -24.00
CA ARG A 8 -4.95 15.64 -23.45
C ARG A 8 -5.69 14.35 -23.86
N LYS A 9 -5.29 13.69 -24.95
CA LYS A 9 -5.89 12.42 -25.38
C LYS A 9 -5.46 11.22 -24.51
N GLN A 10 -4.33 11.31 -23.82
CA GLN A 10 -3.81 10.21 -23.02
C GLN A 10 -4.46 10.12 -21.62
N TYR A 11 -5.02 11.23 -21.11
CA TYR A 11 -5.82 11.23 -19.88
C TYR A 11 -7.26 10.70 -20.08
N SER A 12 -7.79 10.73 -21.31
CA SER A 12 -9.16 10.28 -21.62
C SER A 12 -9.28 8.77 -21.84
N SER A 13 -8.17 8.05 -22.00
CA SER A 13 -8.20 6.59 -22.23
C SER A 13 -8.05 5.77 -20.94
N ASN A 14 -7.80 6.43 -19.81
CA ASN A 14 -7.61 5.76 -18.51
C ASN A 14 -8.78 5.99 -17.54
N SER A 15 -9.82 6.71 -17.96
CA SER A 15 -11.06 6.87 -17.20
C SER A 15 -11.95 5.61 -17.22
N ASP A 16 -11.65 4.65 -18.11
CA ASP A 16 -12.38 3.38 -18.22
C ASP A 16 -11.81 2.27 -17.31
N ALA A 17 -10.80 2.59 -16.50
CA ALA A 17 -10.28 1.72 -15.45
C ALA A 17 -10.73 2.21 -14.05
N MET A 18 -11.99 2.63 -13.91
CA MET A 18 -12.62 2.66 -12.59
C MET A 18 -12.79 1.20 -12.13
N PRO A 19 -12.11 0.74 -11.06
CA PRO A 19 -12.42 -0.55 -10.49
C PRO A 19 -13.87 -0.46 -10.02
N SER A 20 -14.73 -1.32 -10.57
CA SER A 20 -16.10 -1.52 -10.10
C SER A 20 -16.05 -1.58 -8.58
N LEU A 21 -16.55 -0.53 -7.91
CA LEU A 21 -16.58 -0.43 -6.45
C LEU A 21 -17.34 -1.65 -5.95
N GLY A 22 -16.56 -2.65 -5.56
CA GLY A 22 -17.05 -3.96 -5.21
C GLY A 22 -17.84 -3.83 -3.94
N PHE A 23 -19.15 -4.02 -4.06
CA PHE A 23 -20.14 -4.13 -2.99
C PHE A 23 -19.85 -5.29 -2.00
N SER A 24 -18.59 -5.58 -1.65
CA SER A 24 -18.18 -6.71 -0.80
C SER A 24 -18.43 -6.47 0.69
N SER A 25 -18.19 -5.26 1.20
CA SER A 25 -18.64 -4.90 2.55
C SER A 25 -20.17 -4.90 2.66
N LEU A 26 -20.88 -4.57 1.58
CA LEU A 26 -22.32 -4.79 1.49
C LEU A 26 -22.66 -6.27 1.50
N ARG A 27 -21.92 -7.15 0.82
CA ARG A 27 -22.16 -8.60 0.87
C ARG A 27 -21.87 -9.23 2.23
N VAL A 28 -20.86 -8.77 2.99
CA VAL A 28 -20.59 -9.28 4.34
C VAL A 28 -21.59 -8.71 5.35
N ARG A 29 -21.94 -7.41 5.25
CA ARG A 29 -23.02 -6.81 6.05
C ARG A 29 -24.38 -7.38 5.69
N MET A 30 -24.63 -7.66 4.41
CA MET A 30 -25.83 -8.35 3.95
C MET A 30 -25.79 -9.80 4.42
N ALA A 31 -24.69 -10.53 4.30
CA ALA A 31 -24.61 -11.92 4.77
C ALA A 31 -24.82 -12.02 6.28
N SER A 32 -24.21 -11.14 7.08
CA SER A 32 -24.47 -11.09 8.52
C SER A 32 -25.90 -10.64 8.82
N ALA A 33 -26.43 -9.63 8.13
CA ALA A 33 -27.81 -9.18 8.28
C ALA A 33 -28.82 -10.25 7.87
N TYR A 34 -28.60 -10.98 6.77
CA TYR A 34 -29.38 -12.13 6.29
C TYR A 34 -29.30 -13.30 7.27
N MET A 35 -28.13 -13.51 7.89
CA MET A 35 -27.97 -14.50 8.95
C MET A 35 -28.81 -14.09 10.17
N TRP A 36 -28.75 -12.83 10.61
CA TRP A 36 -29.58 -12.31 11.71
C TRP A 36 -31.08 -12.29 11.39
N THR A 37 -31.49 -12.00 10.15
CA THR A 37 -32.91 -12.02 9.76
C THR A 37 -33.46 -13.43 9.68
N ASN A 38 -32.71 -14.40 9.13
CA ASN A 38 -33.12 -15.80 9.16
C ASN A 38 -33.16 -16.35 10.59
N VAL A 39 -32.22 -15.95 11.44
CA VAL A 39 -32.20 -16.34 12.86
C VAL A 39 -33.43 -15.80 13.58
N LEU A 40 -33.76 -14.52 13.42
CA LEU A 40 -34.98 -13.93 14.00
C LEU A 40 -36.24 -14.57 13.42
N PHE A 41 -36.25 -14.88 12.13
CA PHE A 41 -37.40 -15.52 11.48
C PHE A 41 -37.65 -16.92 12.03
N VAL A 42 -36.61 -17.76 12.14
CA VAL A 42 -36.73 -19.13 12.66
C VAL A 42 -37.13 -19.13 14.13
N THR A 43 -36.59 -18.24 14.96
CA THR A 43 -36.97 -18.16 16.38
C THR A 43 -38.41 -17.67 16.56
N VAL A 44 -38.86 -16.70 15.75
CA VAL A 44 -40.26 -16.25 15.73
C VAL A 44 -41.17 -17.37 15.25
N LEU A 45 -40.78 -18.15 14.23
CA LEU A 45 -41.60 -19.22 13.66
C LEU A 45 -41.74 -20.41 14.63
N ILE A 46 -40.66 -20.77 15.33
CA ILE A 46 -40.69 -21.78 16.41
C ILE A 46 -41.54 -21.27 17.58
N SER A 47 -41.34 -20.03 18.02
CA SER A 47 -42.13 -19.44 19.11
C SER A 47 -43.62 -19.35 18.74
N PHE A 48 -43.92 -18.95 17.50
CA PHE A 48 -45.29 -18.88 17.00
C PHE A 48 -45.93 -20.26 16.89
N GLY A 49 -45.20 -21.29 16.43
CA GLY A 49 -45.69 -22.66 16.40
C GLY A 49 -46.07 -23.18 17.79
N VAL A 50 -45.26 -22.88 18.80
CA VAL A 50 -45.54 -23.24 20.21
C VAL A 50 -46.76 -22.48 20.74
N VAL A 51 -46.84 -21.17 20.49
CA VAL A 51 -47.99 -20.34 20.94
C VAL A 51 -49.28 -20.73 20.24
N ALA A 52 -49.24 -21.01 18.93
CA ALA A 52 -50.40 -21.42 18.14
C ALA A 52 -50.92 -22.80 18.58
N ALA A 53 -50.02 -23.75 18.85
CA ALA A 53 -50.39 -25.05 19.40
C ALA A 53 -51.08 -24.91 20.76
N ASN A 54 -50.56 -24.04 21.63
CA ASN A 54 -51.18 -23.74 22.92
C ASN A 54 -52.56 -23.05 22.75
N TRP A 55 -52.68 -22.08 21.85
CA TRP A 55 -53.95 -21.38 21.58
C TRP A 55 -55.04 -22.34 21.10
N LEU A 56 -54.71 -23.25 20.18
CA LEU A 56 -55.62 -24.29 19.69
C LEU A 56 -56.11 -25.22 20.81
N THR A 57 -55.27 -25.50 21.81
CA THR A 57 -55.66 -26.32 22.95
C THR A 57 -56.50 -25.57 24.00
N VAL A 58 -56.36 -24.25 24.11
CA VAL A 58 -57.11 -23.44 25.10
C VAL A 58 -58.46 -22.96 24.55
N TRP A 59 -58.53 -22.60 23.26
CA TRP A 59 -59.70 -21.99 22.63
C TRP A 59 -60.34 -22.83 21.50
N GLY A 60 -59.75 -23.96 21.13
CA GLY A 60 -60.40 -24.94 20.27
C GLY A 60 -61.63 -25.55 20.94
N PRO A 61 -62.59 -26.12 20.18
CA PRO A 61 -63.77 -26.76 20.76
C PRO A 61 -63.34 -27.87 21.73
N TYR A 62 -63.56 -27.63 23.03
CA TYR A 62 -63.29 -28.59 24.09
C TYR A 62 -64.17 -29.83 23.87
N PRO A 63 -63.58 -31.04 23.69
CA PRO A 63 -64.38 -32.25 23.77
C PRO A 63 -64.84 -32.42 25.23
N SER A 64 -66.09 -32.86 25.40
CA SER A 64 -66.78 -32.87 26.69
C SER A 64 -66.09 -33.76 27.74
N THR A 65 -65.68 -33.14 28.85
CA THR A 65 -65.53 -33.67 30.23
C THR A 65 -64.75 -34.97 30.50
N ARG A 66 -64.05 -35.57 29.52
CA ARG A 66 -63.11 -36.69 29.76
C ARG A 66 -61.62 -36.35 29.61
N ASP A 67 -61.28 -35.10 29.30
CA ASP A 67 -59.94 -34.77 28.77
C ASP A 67 -59.06 -33.90 29.68
N THR A 68 -59.43 -33.72 30.96
CA THR A 68 -58.57 -33.04 31.94
C THR A 68 -57.22 -33.75 32.10
N ILE A 69 -57.18 -35.07 31.89
CA ILE A 69 -55.95 -35.85 31.88
C ILE A 69 -55.08 -35.48 30.68
N TRP A 70 -55.67 -35.28 29.50
CA TRP A 70 -54.94 -34.88 28.29
C TRP A 70 -54.25 -33.53 28.47
N THR A 71 -54.91 -32.53 29.05
CA THR A 71 -54.32 -31.20 29.29
C THR A 71 -53.23 -31.21 30.36
N TRP A 72 -53.37 -32.02 31.42
CA TRP A 72 -52.32 -32.23 32.42
C TRP A 72 -51.11 -32.99 31.88
N TRP A 73 -51.32 -34.04 31.08
CA TRP A 73 -50.25 -34.80 30.42
C TRP A 73 -49.50 -33.95 29.39
N PHE A 74 -50.22 -33.16 28.58
CA PHE A 74 -49.61 -32.23 27.63
C PHE A 74 -48.81 -31.14 28.34
N SER A 75 -49.36 -30.48 29.35
CA SER A 75 -48.64 -29.44 30.09
C SER A 75 -47.37 -29.96 30.78
N SER A 76 -47.46 -31.13 31.44
CA SER A 76 -46.34 -31.71 32.18
C SER A 76 -45.23 -32.29 31.28
N ALA A 77 -45.55 -32.79 30.08
CA ALA A 77 -44.55 -33.33 29.16
C ALA A 77 -44.01 -32.30 28.14
N PHE A 78 -44.85 -31.37 27.68
CA PHE A 78 -44.51 -30.49 26.55
C PHE A 78 -43.72 -29.25 26.97
N VAL A 79 -44.03 -28.67 28.12
CA VAL A 79 -43.28 -27.52 28.68
C VAL A 79 -41.79 -27.86 28.88
N PRO A 80 -41.41 -28.96 29.57
CA PRO A 80 -39.99 -29.31 29.71
C PRO A 80 -39.32 -29.69 28.39
N ALA A 81 -40.04 -30.35 27.46
CA ALA A 81 -39.50 -30.68 26.13
C ALA A 81 -39.17 -29.41 25.32
N SER A 82 -40.03 -28.39 25.38
CA SER A 82 -39.78 -27.09 24.73
C SER A 82 -38.60 -26.34 25.37
N ALA A 83 -38.46 -26.38 26.69
CA ALA A 83 -37.34 -25.76 27.41
C ALA A 83 -35.99 -26.40 27.06
N ILE A 84 -35.94 -27.73 26.96
CA ILE A 84 -34.74 -28.47 26.54
C ILE A 84 -34.36 -28.10 25.10
N THR A 85 -35.35 -28.04 24.20
CA THR A 85 -35.12 -27.68 22.79
C THR A 85 -34.57 -26.26 22.64
N LEU A 86 -35.13 -25.30 23.40
CA LEU A 86 -34.62 -23.92 23.44
C LEU A 86 -33.21 -23.83 24.02
N GLY A 87 -32.94 -24.55 25.11
CA GLY A 87 -31.61 -24.60 25.72
C GLY A 87 -30.54 -25.15 24.77
N ILE A 88 -30.84 -26.26 24.09
CA ILE A 88 -29.95 -26.86 23.08
C ILE A 88 -29.74 -25.88 21.91
N SER A 89 -30.81 -25.25 21.43
CA SER A 89 -30.72 -24.28 20.33
C SER A 89 -29.81 -23.10 20.70
N LEU A 90 -30.00 -22.50 21.89
CA LEU A 90 -29.14 -21.42 22.39
C LEU A 90 -27.68 -21.85 22.50
N LEU A 91 -27.42 -23.06 22.99
CA LEU A 91 -26.07 -23.58 23.15
C LEU A 91 -25.38 -23.80 21.80
N ILE A 92 -26.12 -24.36 20.82
CA ILE A 92 -25.64 -24.49 19.44
C ILE A 92 -25.36 -23.11 18.83
N TYR A 93 -26.22 -22.12 19.03
CA TYR A 93 -26.00 -20.77 18.52
C TYR A 93 -24.79 -20.08 19.19
N ALA A 94 -24.60 -20.27 20.49
CA ALA A 94 -23.42 -19.75 21.20
C ALA A 94 -22.13 -20.39 20.65
N LEU A 95 -22.13 -21.71 20.42
CA LEU A 95 -21.01 -22.43 19.84
C LEU A 95 -20.73 -21.98 18.40
N LEU A 96 -21.74 -21.97 17.54
CA LEU A 96 -21.59 -21.60 16.13
C LEU A 96 -21.21 -20.12 15.98
N GLY A 97 -21.87 -19.23 16.72
CA GLY A 97 -21.58 -17.79 16.71
C GLY A 97 -20.19 -17.48 17.24
N GLY A 98 -19.80 -18.10 18.36
CA GLY A 98 -18.45 -17.97 18.91
C GLY A 98 -17.37 -18.48 17.96
N LEU A 99 -17.57 -19.68 17.40
CA LEU A 99 -16.61 -20.28 16.45
C LEU A 99 -16.49 -19.45 15.17
N PHE A 100 -17.61 -18.99 14.61
CA PHE A 100 -17.62 -18.16 13.40
C PHE A 100 -16.98 -16.78 13.64
N GLY A 101 -17.21 -16.19 14.83
CA GLY A 101 -16.59 -14.94 15.26
C GLY A 101 -15.07 -15.04 15.34
N LEU A 102 -14.55 -16.09 15.99
CA LEU A 102 -13.11 -16.34 16.10
C LEU A 102 -12.43 -16.59 14.75
N LEU A 103 -13.06 -17.39 13.87
CA LEU A 103 -12.50 -17.73 12.56
C LEU A 103 -12.53 -16.57 11.56
N THR A 104 -13.57 -15.73 11.60
CA THR A 104 -13.71 -14.61 10.66
C THR A 104 -12.84 -13.42 11.08
N SER A 105 -12.80 -13.12 12.39
CA SER A 105 -12.01 -12.01 12.92
C SER A 105 -10.51 -12.24 12.74
N SER A 106 -10.04 -13.46 13.01
CA SER A 106 -8.61 -13.80 12.93
C SER A 106 -7.98 -13.54 11.56
N LYS A 107 -8.68 -13.84 10.46
CA LYS A 107 -8.15 -13.64 9.10
C LYS A 107 -7.99 -12.17 8.73
N LEU A 108 -8.95 -11.33 9.11
CA LEU A 108 -8.90 -9.90 8.84
C LEU A 108 -7.81 -9.23 9.68
N VAL A 109 -7.77 -9.57 10.98
CA VAL A 109 -6.75 -9.07 11.92
C VAL A 109 -5.35 -9.47 11.45
N GLN A 110 -5.18 -10.70 10.96
CA GLN A 110 -3.89 -11.14 10.44
C GLN A 110 -3.45 -10.32 9.23
N ARG A 111 -4.33 -10.03 8.25
CA ARG A 111 -3.99 -9.18 7.10
C ARG A 111 -3.59 -7.77 7.51
N LEU A 112 -4.31 -7.17 8.46
CA LEU A 112 -3.97 -5.85 8.99
C LEU A 112 -2.63 -5.86 9.73
N ARG A 113 -2.33 -6.93 10.47
CA ARG A 113 -1.05 -7.10 11.13
C ARG A 113 0.10 -7.27 10.14
N ASP A 114 -0.10 -8.05 9.07
CA ASP A 114 0.87 -8.24 7.99
C ASP A 114 1.19 -6.88 7.33
N LEU A 115 0.17 -6.06 7.04
CA LEU A 115 0.31 -4.71 6.50
C LEU A 115 1.07 -3.78 7.47
N GLY A 116 0.75 -3.83 8.76
CA GLY A 116 1.43 -3.05 9.79
C GLY A 116 2.91 -3.40 9.91
N GLN A 117 3.25 -4.69 9.85
CA GLN A 117 4.64 -5.15 9.85
C GLN A 117 5.39 -4.71 8.59
N ALA A 118 4.77 -4.85 7.42
CA ALA A 118 5.37 -4.39 6.16
C ALA A 118 5.64 -2.88 6.18
N THR A 119 4.75 -2.10 6.79
CA THR A 119 4.94 -0.65 6.95
C THR A 119 6.16 -0.32 7.82
N ILE A 120 6.39 -1.07 8.90
CA ILE A 120 7.59 -0.88 9.75
C ILE A 120 8.86 -1.20 8.96
N ILE A 121 8.86 -2.26 8.14
CA ILE A 121 10.00 -2.64 7.30
C ILE A 121 10.32 -1.52 6.28
N VAL A 122 9.29 -1.00 5.60
CA VAL A 122 9.42 0.13 4.66
C VAL A 122 9.89 1.40 5.36
N ALA A 123 9.40 1.69 6.56
CA ALA A 123 9.82 2.85 7.36
C ALA A 123 11.30 2.76 7.78
N ASN A 124 11.83 1.54 7.94
CA ASN A 124 13.24 1.30 8.23
C ASN A 124 14.14 1.37 6.99
N GLY A 125 13.59 1.67 5.80
CA GLY A 125 14.35 1.91 4.58
C GLY A 125 14.38 0.75 3.58
N ASP A 126 13.74 -0.39 3.89
CA ASP A 126 13.58 -1.48 2.92
C ASP A 126 12.32 -1.26 2.07
N TYR A 127 12.47 -0.47 1.01
CA TYR A 127 11.41 -0.15 0.07
C TYR A 127 11.09 -1.29 -0.92
N GLY A 128 11.87 -2.38 -0.92
CA GLY A 128 11.64 -3.55 -1.77
C GLY A 128 10.54 -4.48 -1.25
N MET A 129 10.12 -4.29 0.01
CA MET A 129 9.05 -5.08 0.63
C MET A 129 7.75 -4.99 -0.17
N ARG A 130 7.11 -6.13 -0.41
CA ARG A 130 5.81 -6.25 -1.08
C ARG A 130 4.91 -7.18 -0.29
N ILE A 131 3.62 -6.89 -0.30
CA ILE A 131 2.60 -7.73 0.33
C ILE A 131 1.67 -8.35 -0.72
N PRO A 132 1.28 -9.62 -0.55
CA PRO A 132 0.39 -10.28 -1.50
C PRO A 132 -1.02 -9.72 -1.37
N VAL A 133 -1.61 -9.29 -2.49
CA VAL A 133 -3.02 -8.86 -2.55
C VAL A 133 -3.90 -10.10 -2.53
N ARG A 134 -4.48 -10.43 -1.37
CA ARG A 134 -5.18 -11.72 -1.17
C ARG A 134 -6.62 -11.72 -1.66
N ARG A 135 -7.29 -10.56 -1.64
CA ARG A 135 -8.71 -10.41 -2.01
C ARG A 135 -8.96 -9.10 -2.73
N LYS A 136 -10.05 -9.02 -3.48
CA LYS A 136 -10.57 -7.78 -4.08
C LYS A 136 -11.59 -7.12 -3.15
N ASP A 137 -11.19 -6.88 -1.91
CA ASP A 137 -11.95 -6.18 -0.87
C ASP A 137 -11.22 -4.89 -0.47
N GLU A 138 -11.80 -4.12 0.45
CA GLU A 138 -11.25 -2.84 0.90
C GLU A 138 -9.83 -2.98 1.47
N VAL A 139 -9.55 -4.09 2.17
CA VAL A 139 -8.19 -4.41 2.64
C VAL A 139 -7.27 -4.77 1.48
N GLY A 140 -7.77 -5.44 0.45
CA GLY A 140 -7.03 -5.72 -0.77
C GLY A 140 -6.64 -4.47 -1.56
N ILE A 141 -7.52 -3.47 -1.59
CA ILE A 141 -7.20 -2.15 -2.17
C ILE A 141 -6.07 -1.51 -1.38
N LEU A 142 -6.13 -1.56 -0.05
CA LEU A 142 -5.07 -1.04 0.82
C LEU A 142 -3.74 -1.80 0.62
N GLU A 143 -3.80 -3.13 0.45
CA GLU A 143 -2.62 -3.95 0.12
C GLU A 143 -2.00 -3.53 -1.22
N ALA A 144 -2.81 -3.24 -2.24
CA ALA A 144 -2.35 -2.76 -3.54
C ALA A 144 -1.75 -1.35 -3.47
N GLN A 145 -2.43 -0.42 -2.79
CA GLN A 145 -1.96 0.95 -2.60
C GLN A 145 -0.64 1.02 -1.81
N PHE A 146 -0.47 0.13 -0.82
CA PHE A 146 0.79 0.00 -0.10
C PHE A 146 1.93 -0.40 -1.04
N ASN A 147 1.72 -1.37 -1.92
CA ASN A 147 2.75 -1.80 -2.88
C ASN A 147 3.12 -0.69 -3.87
N GLU A 148 2.14 0.09 -4.32
CA GLU A 148 2.36 1.25 -5.18
C GLU A 148 3.20 2.32 -4.48
N MET A 149 2.84 2.67 -3.24
CA MET A 149 3.61 3.59 -2.40
C MET A 149 5.06 3.09 -2.20
N ALA A 150 5.24 1.81 -1.87
CA ALA A 150 6.57 1.23 -1.70
C ALA A 150 7.42 1.33 -2.99
N SER A 151 6.80 1.08 -4.16
CA SER A 151 7.45 1.25 -5.46
C SER A 151 7.86 2.70 -5.72
N HIS A 152 7.03 3.68 -5.36
CA HIS A 152 7.35 5.10 -5.54
C HIS A 152 8.50 5.53 -4.63
N LEU A 153 8.55 5.03 -3.40
CA LEU A 153 9.65 5.29 -2.46
C LEU A 153 10.97 4.70 -2.97
N GLU A 154 10.94 3.46 -3.46
CA GLU A 154 12.10 2.79 -4.05
C GLU A 154 12.66 3.56 -5.25
N GLU A 155 11.78 4.00 -6.15
CA GLU A 155 12.18 4.79 -7.31
C GLU A 155 12.73 6.17 -6.91
N SER A 156 12.10 6.83 -5.94
CA SER A 156 12.58 8.11 -5.40
C SER A 156 13.97 7.98 -4.80
N ARG A 157 14.22 6.91 -4.04
CA ARG A 157 15.52 6.63 -3.44
C ARG A 157 16.60 6.38 -4.50
N LYS A 158 16.27 5.65 -5.56
CA LYS A 158 17.17 5.42 -6.68
C LYS A 158 17.53 6.73 -7.39
N ARG A 159 16.54 7.59 -7.65
CA ARG A 159 16.76 8.92 -8.23
C ARG A 159 17.67 9.79 -7.37
N GLU A 160 17.49 9.77 -6.06
CA GLU A 160 18.36 10.50 -5.12
C GLU A 160 19.81 10.01 -5.21
N GLN A 161 20.02 8.69 -5.23
CA GLN A 161 21.37 8.10 -5.36
C GLN A 161 22.04 8.47 -6.69
N ASP A 162 21.29 8.42 -7.79
CA ASP A 162 21.79 8.81 -9.11
C ASP A 162 22.21 10.28 -9.16
N LEU A 163 21.42 11.17 -8.53
CA LEU A 163 21.75 12.59 -8.43
C LEU A 163 23.00 12.84 -7.58
N LEU A 164 23.16 12.13 -6.47
CA LEU A 164 24.37 12.20 -5.65
C LEU A 164 25.60 11.74 -6.44
N ALA A 165 25.50 10.62 -7.17
CA ALA A 165 26.57 10.13 -8.02
C ALA A 165 26.95 11.11 -9.13
N GLN A 166 25.97 11.78 -9.73
CA GLN A 166 26.20 12.82 -10.74
C GLN A 166 26.89 14.05 -10.13
N ASN A 167 26.47 14.51 -8.95
CA ASN A 167 27.09 15.63 -8.26
C ASN A 167 28.56 15.36 -7.92
N VAL A 168 28.88 14.17 -7.40
CA VAL A 168 30.26 13.77 -7.12
C VAL A 168 31.11 13.81 -8.40
N ARG A 169 30.59 13.27 -9.51
CA ARG A 169 31.28 13.32 -10.81
C ARG A 169 31.51 14.74 -11.30
N LEU A 170 30.55 15.64 -11.12
CA LEU A 170 30.68 17.05 -11.52
C LEU A 170 31.70 17.80 -10.67
N GLN A 171 31.71 17.56 -9.36
CA GLN A 171 32.71 18.13 -8.46
C GLN A 171 34.11 17.67 -8.85
N GLU A 172 34.28 16.40 -9.16
CA GLU A 172 35.57 15.85 -9.57
C GLU A 172 36.05 16.43 -10.91
N ARG A 173 35.16 16.55 -11.91
CA ARG A 173 35.48 17.24 -13.16
C ARG A 173 35.92 18.69 -12.95
N THR A 174 35.23 19.40 -12.06
CA THR A 174 35.55 20.81 -11.75
C THR A 174 36.88 20.92 -11.02
N ARG A 175 37.16 20.00 -10.10
CA ARG A 175 38.43 19.91 -9.39
C ARG A 175 39.58 19.64 -10.36
N LEU A 176 39.43 18.64 -11.23
CA LEU A 176 40.42 18.31 -12.25
C LEU A 176 40.68 19.49 -13.19
N ALA A 177 39.63 20.19 -13.63
CA ALA A 177 39.80 21.39 -14.46
C ALA A 177 40.62 22.49 -13.76
N ARG A 178 40.39 22.70 -12.45
CA ARG A 178 41.15 23.69 -11.67
C ARG A 178 42.60 23.26 -11.48
N GLU A 179 42.86 22.02 -11.07
CA GLU A 179 44.22 21.49 -10.88
C GLU A 179 45.02 21.51 -12.20
N LEU A 180 44.37 21.17 -13.33
CA LEU A 180 44.97 21.30 -14.66
C LEU A 180 45.29 22.76 -15.01
N HIS A 181 44.36 23.69 -14.78
CA HIS A 181 44.56 25.10 -15.09
C HIS A 181 45.67 25.73 -14.23
N ASP A 182 45.72 25.41 -12.93
CA ASP A 182 46.76 25.88 -12.02
C ASP A 182 48.14 25.36 -12.45
N THR A 183 48.24 24.07 -12.80
CA THR A 183 49.49 23.45 -13.23
C THR A 183 49.97 24.01 -14.58
N ILE A 184 49.07 24.17 -15.55
CA ILE A 184 49.39 24.74 -16.87
C ILE A 184 49.89 26.18 -16.71
N SER A 185 49.23 26.98 -15.87
CA SER A 185 49.64 28.37 -15.60
C SER A 185 51.03 28.44 -14.96
N GLN A 186 51.31 27.56 -14.00
CA GLN A 186 52.63 27.47 -13.37
C GLN A 186 53.72 27.06 -14.37
N GLN A 187 53.48 26.04 -15.19
CA GLN A 187 54.44 25.59 -16.20
C GLN A 187 54.71 26.67 -17.24
N LEU A 188 53.67 27.35 -17.74
CA LEU A 188 53.83 28.46 -18.67
C LEU A 188 54.62 29.62 -18.04
N PHE A 189 54.37 29.93 -16.77
CA PHE A 189 55.11 30.98 -16.06
C PHE A 189 56.61 30.65 -15.96
N SER A 190 56.97 29.43 -15.54
CA SER A 190 58.36 28.99 -15.52
C SER A 190 58.98 28.98 -16.92
N LEU A 191 58.23 28.56 -17.94
CA LEU A 191 58.68 28.55 -19.33
C LEU A 191 59.00 29.97 -19.82
N ARG A 192 58.16 30.95 -19.47
CA ARG A 192 58.37 32.37 -19.79
C ARG A 192 59.61 32.92 -19.08
N LEU A 193 59.80 32.65 -17.79
CA LEU A 193 61.00 33.05 -17.05
C LEU A 193 62.29 32.50 -17.67
N LEU A 194 62.28 31.22 -18.08
CA LEU A 194 63.41 30.61 -18.78
C LEU A 194 63.64 31.26 -20.15
N ALA A 195 62.57 31.52 -20.92
CA ALA A 195 62.64 32.20 -22.21
C ALA A 195 63.20 33.62 -22.10
N GLU A 196 62.79 34.38 -21.09
CA GLU A 196 63.25 35.74 -20.83
C GLU A 196 64.71 35.77 -20.34
N GLY A 197 65.11 34.81 -19.48
CA GLY A 197 66.50 34.62 -19.09
C GLY A 197 67.42 34.27 -20.27
N MET A 198 66.94 33.43 -21.20
CA MET A 198 67.64 33.15 -22.46
C MET A 198 67.73 34.39 -23.36
N GLN A 199 66.66 35.19 -23.49
CA GLN A 199 66.70 36.44 -24.26
C GLN A 199 67.69 37.46 -23.71
N ASN A 200 67.81 37.59 -22.39
CA ASN A 200 68.71 38.56 -21.75
C ASN A 200 70.19 38.14 -21.75
N THR A 201 70.50 36.88 -22.05
CA THR A 201 71.88 36.36 -22.13
C THR A 201 72.40 36.23 -23.57
N LEU A 202 71.54 36.38 -24.58
CA LEU A 202 71.90 36.32 -26.01
C LEU A 202 72.31 37.71 -26.55
N PRO A 203 73.42 37.84 -27.31
CA PRO A 203 73.81 39.11 -27.95
C PRO A 203 72.80 39.56 -29.01
N GLU A 204 72.64 40.88 -29.18
CA GLU A 204 71.57 41.54 -29.96
C GLU A 204 71.41 41.09 -31.44
N THR A 205 72.37 40.36 -32.00
CA THR A 205 72.47 40.03 -33.43
C THR A 205 71.92 38.66 -33.84
N SER A 206 71.25 37.91 -32.96
CA SER A 206 70.77 36.55 -33.24
C SER A 206 69.28 36.48 -33.65
N GLU A 207 68.98 35.83 -34.79
CA GLU A 207 67.62 35.49 -35.28
C GLU A 207 66.73 34.79 -34.23
N LEU A 208 67.35 34.16 -33.22
CA LEU A 208 66.64 33.49 -32.13
C LEU A 208 65.90 34.46 -31.19
N ARG A 209 66.39 35.69 -31.01
CA ARG A 209 65.73 36.71 -30.16
C ARG A 209 64.35 37.09 -30.71
N GLU A 210 64.24 37.19 -32.03
CA GLU A 210 62.97 37.52 -32.71
C GLU A 210 61.95 36.38 -32.61
N LYS A 211 62.39 35.13 -32.75
CA LYS A 211 61.53 33.94 -32.60
C LYS A 211 61.05 33.72 -31.16
N LEU A 212 61.91 33.97 -30.16
CA LEU A 212 61.55 33.91 -28.74
C LEU A 212 60.60 35.06 -28.33
N ALA A 213 60.74 36.26 -28.90
CA ALA A 213 59.83 37.38 -28.68
C ALA A 213 58.43 37.16 -29.29
N LEU A 214 58.33 36.34 -30.34
CA LEU A 214 57.04 35.90 -30.88
C LEU A 214 56.34 34.91 -29.93
N PHE A 215 57.09 33.99 -29.33
CA PHE A 215 56.58 32.98 -28.39
C PHE A 215 56.09 33.58 -27.07
N GLY A 216 56.79 34.59 -26.54
CA GLY A 216 56.35 35.35 -25.36
C GLY A 216 55.03 36.09 -25.58
N ARG A 217 54.83 36.68 -26.76
CA ARG A 217 53.58 37.36 -27.13
C ARG A 217 52.38 36.42 -27.29
N THR A 218 52.58 35.20 -27.79
CA THR A 218 51.50 34.22 -27.92
C THR A 218 51.06 33.62 -26.58
N ALA A 219 51.96 33.56 -25.61
CA ALA A 219 51.61 33.06 -24.28
C ALA A 219 50.75 34.07 -23.51
N ASP A 220 50.92 35.38 -23.72
CA ASP A 220 50.20 36.47 -23.00
C ASP A 220 48.71 36.60 -23.35
N VAL A 221 48.25 35.91 -24.39
CA VAL A 221 46.86 35.97 -24.88
C VAL A 221 46.02 34.78 -24.37
N MET A 222 46.62 33.81 -23.67
CA MET A 222 45.96 32.68 -23.01
C MET A 222 45.96 32.86 -21.50
#